data_AF-A0A855XA20-F1
#
_entry.id   AF-A0A855XA20-F1
#
_cell.length_a   1.000
_cell.length_b   1.000
_cell.length_c   1.000
_cell.angle_alpha   90.00
_cell.angle_beta   90.00
_cell.angle_gamma   90.00
#
_symmetry.space_group_name_H-M   'P 1'
#
loop_
_entity.id
_entity.type
_entity.pdbx_description
1 polymer ?
#
loop_
_entity_poly.entity_id
_entity_poly.type
_entity_poly.pdbx_seq_one_letter_code
_entity_poly.pdbx_strand_id
1 'polypeptide(L)'
;LSFVIPEWIDRTGAPVLGIRLANVGDGSTPDTKQVTLYLTQTSGQPYHLQVPISIEGNAGRTDTTVLMTDSVLTLSLVAETGATITVDPDYDLFRRLYPEEVEPIISAVLGAPKSVFVMGQSDEPLAAAFQEFAGGVSEDSATIIPESSSTSVPLDAARIMLNPSEVPDYIAKQAKITPDSVTISGVGYPRAGHSFVLSGQSADGSAKCWVLLSNDAASLPRLGQLVPHYGKYSYLVFEGAKNVAKGQWDVTESPLRVEVR
;
A
#
# COMPACT_ATOMS: atom_id res chain seq x y z
N LEU A 1 21.59 23.62 -16.26
CA LEU A 1 21.23 23.91 -14.85
C LEU A 1 20.19 25.04 -14.71
N SER A 2 19.98 25.90 -15.71
CA SER A 2 19.08 27.07 -15.61
C SER A 2 17.60 26.74 -15.36
N PHE A 3 17.13 25.54 -15.71
CA PHE A 3 15.75 25.10 -15.39
C PHE A 3 15.69 24.21 -14.14
N VAL A 4 16.68 23.35 -13.89
CA VAL A 4 16.65 22.37 -12.78
C VAL A 4 16.48 23.03 -11.41
N ILE A 5 17.21 24.11 -11.14
CA ILE A 5 17.17 24.78 -9.82
C ILE A 5 15.83 25.50 -9.59
N PRO A 6 15.34 26.37 -10.50
CA PRO A 6 14.04 27.02 -10.30
C PRO A 6 12.86 26.06 -10.22
N GLU A 7 12.88 24.98 -11.01
CA GLU A 7 11.74 24.05 -11.04
C GLU A 7 11.59 23.26 -9.74
N TRP A 8 12.69 22.76 -9.18
CA TRP A 8 12.63 21.89 -8.00
C TRP A 8 12.73 22.65 -6.67
N ILE A 9 13.25 23.88 -6.68
CA ILE A 9 13.40 24.70 -5.46
C ILE A 9 12.26 25.70 -5.31
N ASP A 10 11.85 26.38 -6.38
CA ASP A 10 10.92 27.51 -6.28
C ASP A 10 9.45 27.10 -6.47
N ARG A 11 9.18 25.88 -6.99
CA ARG A 11 7.82 25.40 -7.21
C ARG A 11 7.34 24.53 -6.05
N THR A 12 6.16 24.85 -5.53
CA THR A 12 5.52 24.07 -4.47
C THR A 12 4.93 22.76 -5.02
N GLY A 13 5.27 21.65 -4.36
CA GLY A 13 4.70 20.33 -4.63
C GLY A 13 5.53 19.50 -5.60
N ALA A 14 4.94 18.41 -6.09
CA ALA A 14 5.56 17.49 -7.03
C ALA A 14 4.51 17.07 -8.08
N PRO A 15 4.93 16.73 -9.31
CA PRO A 15 4.01 16.33 -10.37
C PRO A 15 3.28 15.03 -10.00
N VAL A 16 2.02 14.93 -10.39
CA VAL A 16 1.28 13.67 -10.43
C VAL A 16 1.28 13.20 -11.88
N LEU A 17 1.86 12.03 -12.14
CA LEU A 17 1.83 11.43 -13.47
C LEU A 17 0.54 10.64 -13.66
N GLY A 18 0.08 10.49 -14.90
CA GLY A 18 -1.02 9.61 -15.25
C GLY A 18 -0.80 9.05 -16.65
N ILE A 19 -1.29 7.84 -16.90
CA ILE A 19 -1.17 7.20 -18.20
C ILE A 19 -2.51 6.72 -18.73
N ARG A 20 -2.62 6.69 -20.06
CA ARG A 20 -3.73 6.05 -20.76
C ARG A 20 -3.21 5.42 -22.04
N LEU A 21 -3.55 4.16 -22.25
CA LEU A 21 -3.25 3.45 -23.49
C LEU A 21 -4.45 3.52 -24.44
N ALA A 22 -4.18 3.78 -25.72
CA ALA A 22 -5.15 3.60 -26.81
C ALA A 22 -4.56 2.68 -27.87
N ASN A 23 -5.31 1.66 -28.28
CA ASN A 23 -4.90 0.76 -29.37
C ASN A 23 -5.27 1.38 -30.72
N VAL A 24 -4.33 1.43 -31.66
CA VAL A 24 -4.50 2.04 -32.99
C VAL A 24 -4.47 0.99 -34.11
N GLY A 25 -4.15 -0.27 -33.81
CA GLY A 25 -4.27 -1.37 -34.78
C GLY A 25 -3.27 -2.50 -34.55
N ASP A 26 -3.29 -3.45 -35.48
CA ASP A 26 -2.29 -4.52 -35.55
C ASP A 26 -0.92 -3.95 -35.92
N GLY A 27 0.12 -4.47 -35.27
CA GLY A 27 1.50 -4.13 -35.56
C GLY A 27 2.01 -4.84 -36.82
N SER A 28 3.30 -4.68 -37.09
CA SER A 28 3.93 -5.27 -38.28
C SER A 28 4.02 -6.80 -38.23
N THR A 29 3.80 -7.42 -37.07
CA THR A 29 3.78 -8.88 -36.87
C THR A 29 2.49 -9.32 -36.17
N PRO A 30 2.05 -10.59 -36.34
CA PRO A 30 0.76 -11.08 -35.85
C PRO A 30 0.51 -10.89 -34.35
N ASP A 31 1.57 -10.87 -33.55
CA ASP A 31 1.48 -10.79 -32.08
C ASP A 31 1.81 -9.39 -31.53
N THR A 32 2.00 -8.40 -32.41
CA THR A 32 2.31 -7.02 -32.01
C THR A 32 1.13 -6.09 -32.25
N LYS A 33 1.01 -5.05 -31.44
CA LYS A 33 0.05 -3.96 -31.60
C LYS A 33 0.77 -2.64 -31.77
N GLN A 34 0.19 -1.76 -32.59
CA GLN A 34 0.56 -0.35 -32.60
C GLN A 34 -0.31 0.38 -31.58
N VAL A 35 0.34 0.92 -30.53
CA VAL A 35 -0.35 1.57 -29.42
C VAL A 35 0.10 3.01 -29.27
N THR A 36 -0.83 3.84 -28.83
CA THR A 36 -0.58 5.23 -28.45
C THR A 36 -0.65 5.31 -26.93
N LEU A 37 0.48 5.62 -26.30
CA LEU A 37 0.55 5.92 -24.88
C LEU A 37 0.41 7.43 -24.68
N TYR A 38 -0.63 7.83 -23.97
CA TYR A 38 -0.80 9.19 -23.47
C TYR A 38 -0.22 9.26 -22.06
N LEU A 39 0.86 10.01 -21.89
CA LEU A 39 1.43 10.34 -20.61
C LEU A 39 1.01 11.77 -20.24
N THR A 40 0.50 11.94 -19.03
CA THR A 40 0.08 13.23 -18.49
C THR A 40 0.85 13.56 -17.22
N GLN A 41 1.13 14.85 -17.00
CA GLN A 41 1.60 15.35 -15.72
C GLN A 41 0.66 16.47 -15.26
N THR A 42 0.23 16.37 -14.01
CA THR A 42 -0.59 17.39 -13.35
C THR A 42 0.23 18.04 -12.26
N SER A 43 0.41 19.36 -12.40
CA SER A 43 1.13 20.23 -11.48
C SER A 43 0.66 21.68 -11.71
N GLY A 44 1.12 22.63 -10.88
CA GLY A 44 0.88 24.06 -11.14
C GLY A 44 1.53 24.55 -12.44
N GLN A 45 2.75 24.08 -12.74
CA GLN A 45 3.46 24.28 -14.01
C GLN A 45 4.16 22.98 -14.42
N PRO A 46 4.16 22.59 -15.71
CA PRO A 46 4.85 21.38 -16.18
C PRO A 46 6.33 21.36 -15.79
N TYR A 47 6.78 20.21 -15.31
CA TYR A 47 8.17 19.92 -15.03
C TYR A 47 8.85 19.33 -16.25
N HIS A 48 10.16 19.56 -16.37
CA HIS A 48 11.01 18.85 -17.32
C HIS A 48 11.41 17.50 -16.72
N LEU A 49 10.71 16.44 -17.13
CA LEU A 49 10.89 15.09 -16.59
C LEU A 49 11.54 14.17 -17.62
N GLN A 50 12.59 13.45 -17.21
CA GLN A 50 13.13 12.32 -17.96
C GLN A 50 12.43 11.05 -17.48
N VAL A 51 11.31 10.73 -18.11
CA VAL A 51 10.38 9.72 -17.63
C VAL A 51 10.85 8.34 -18.07
N PRO A 52 11.22 7.43 -17.14
CA PRO A 52 11.53 6.05 -17.47
C PRO A 52 10.24 5.33 -17.87
N ILE A 53 10.32 4.50 -18.90
CA ILE A 53 9.23 3.64 -19.36
C ILE A 53 9.82 2.26 -19.59
N SER A 54 9.19 1.27 -18.98
CA SER A 54 9.52 -0.13 -19.16
C SER A 54 8.41 -0.85 -19.91
N ILE A 55 8.78 -1.64 -20.91
CA ILE A 55 7.88 -2.50 -21.68
C ILE A 55 8.32 -3.94 -21.45
N GLU A 56 7.48 -4.73 -20.82
CA GLU A 56 7.73 -6.12 -20.49
C GLU A 56 6.78 -7.04 -21.25
N GLY A 57 7.32 -7.86 -22.13
CA GLY A 57 6.60 -8.87 -22.91
C GLY A 57 7.26 -10.25 -22.80
N ASN A 58 6.86 -11.17 -23.67
CA ASN A 58 7.43 -12.53 -23.69
C ASN A 58 8.90 -12.55 -24.10
N ALA A 59 9.31 -11.61 -24.96
CA ALA A 59 10.71 -11.45 -25.35
C ALA A 59 11.60 -10.83 -24.25
N GLY A 60 11.02 -10.38 -23.13
CA GLY A 60 11.72 -9.78 -21.99
C GLY A 60 11.34 -8.32 -21.73
N ARG A 61 12.13 -7.67 -20.88
CA ARG A 61 11.98 -6.25 -20.47
C ARG A 61 12.85 -5.34 -21.34
N THR A 62 12.25 -4.30 -21.89
CA THR A 62 12.94 -3.20 -22.58
C THR A 62 12.66 -1.89 -21.86
N ASP A 63 13.72 -1.19 -21.46
CA ASP A 63 13.62 0.11 -20.81
C ASP A 63 13.98 1.24 -21.78
N THR A 64 13.26 2.35 -21.69
CA THR A 64 13.51 3.58 -22.43
C THR A 64 13.24 4.79 -21.55
N THR A 65 13.73 5.95 -21.96
CA THR A 65 13.49 7.21 -21.24
C THR A 65 13.03 8.26 -22.23
N VAL A 66 11.94 8.95 -21.88
CA VAL A 66 11.36 10.01 -22.72
C VAL A 66 11.43 11.35 -22.00
N LEU A 67 11.73 12.40 -22.74
CA LEU A 67 11.67 13.76 -22.19
C LEU A 67 10.23 14.27 -22.29
N MET A 68 9.65 14.62 -21.15
CA MET A 68 8.35 15.28 -21.03
C MET A 68 8.54 16.70 -20.52
N THR A 69 8.16 17.69 -21.32
CA THR A 69 8.26 19.13 -20.97
C THR A 69 6.90 19.79 -20.78
N ASP A 70 5.86 19.21 -21.36
CA ASP A 70 4.49 19.73 -21.34
C ASP A 70 3.58 18.88 -20.45
N SER A 71 2.35 19.35 -20.22
CA SER A 71 1.35 18.62 -19.43
C SER A 71 0.95 17.28 -20.04
N VAL A 72 1.09 17.11 -21.35
CA VAL A 72 0.73 15.88 -22.07
C VAL A 72 1.83 15.53 -23.07
N LEU A 73 2.21 14.27 -23.10
CA LEU A 73 3.12 13.68 -24.09
C LEU A 73 2.43 12.47 -24.72
N THR A 74 2.45 12.41 -26.05
CA THR A 74 1.88 11.28 -26.81
C THR A 74 3.02 10.49 -27.44
N LEU A 75 3.06 9.19 -27.17
CA LEU A 75 4.07 8.28 -27.69
C LEU A 75 3.42 7.20 -28.54
N SER A 76 3.95 6.99 -29.74
CA SER A 76 3.58 5.86 -30.58
C SER A 76 4.57 4.73 -30.34
N LEU A 77 4.07 3.59 -29.85
CA LEU A 77 4.87 2.43 -29.48
C LEU A 77 4.40 1.21 -30.27
N VAL A 78 5.32 0.26 -30.47
CA VAL A 78 4.98 -1.09 -30.93
C VAL A 78 5.33 -2.03 -29.78
N ALA A 79 4.35 -2.81 -29.33
CA ALA A 79 4.52 -3.74 -28.22
C ALA A 79 3.79 -5.06 -28.52
N GLU A 80 4.21 -6.14 -27.87
CA GLU A 80 3.52 -7.42 -27.96
C GLU A 80 2.11 -7.32 -27.34
N THR A 81 1.18 -8.12 -27.87
CA THR A 81 -0.13 -8.31 -27.23
C THR A 81 0.07 -9.01 -25.89
N GLY A 82 -0.52 -8.47 -24.82
CA GLY A 82 -0.30 -8.92 -23.44
C GLY A 82 0.94 -8.31 -22.77
N ALA A 83 1.74 -7.50 -23.47
CA ALA A 83 2.85 -6.79 -22.85
C ALA A 83 2.35 -5.79 -21.80
N THR A 84 3.11 -5.63 -20.72
CA THR A 84 2.90 -4.59 -19.72
C THR A 84 3.76 -3.38 -20.04
N ILE A 85 3.17 -2.19 -20.01
CA ILE A 85 3.90 -0.92 -20.05
C ILE A 85 3.80 -0.29 -18.67
N THR A 86 4.94 0.01 -18.05
CA THR A 86 5.04 0.65 -16.74
C THR A 86 5.83 1.95 -16.87
N VAL A 87 5.32 3.03 -16.30
CA VAL A 87 5.99 4.32 -16.23
C VAL A 87 6.61 4.50 -14.85
N ASP A 88 7.90 4.87 -14.83
CA ASP A 88 8.71 5.04 -13.62
C ASP A 88 8.66 3.81 -12.68
N PRO A 89 9.00 2.60 -13.18
CA PRO A 89 8.85 1.34 -12.44
C PRO A 89 9.74 1.27 -11.19
N ASP A 90 10.88 1.97 -11.20
CA ASP A 90 11.89 1.93 -10.16
C ASP A 90 11.85 3.18 -9.26
N TYR A 91 10.82 4.03 -9.42
CA TYR A 91 10.59 5.27 -8.66
C TYR A 91 11.76 6.27 -8.74
N ASP A 92 12.35 6.43 -9.92
CA ASP A 92 13.48 7.33 -10.19
C ASP A 92 13.05 8.81 -10.22
N LEU A 93 11.77 9.08 -10.47
CA LEU A 93 11.25 10.44 -10.54
C LEU A 93 10.85 10.96 -9.16
N PHE A 94 11.23 12.22 -8.87
CA PHE A 94 10.63 12.97 -7.77
C PHE A 94 9.21 13.40 -8.15
N ARG A 95 8.25 12.49 -7.98
CA ARG A 95 6.82 12.67 -8.24
C ARG A 95 6.01 12.34 -7.01
N ARG A 96 4.73 12.70 -7.02
CA ARG A 96 3.78 12.16 -6.03
C ARG A 96 3.47 10.73 -6.42
N LEU A 97 3.73 9.80 -5.49
CA LEU A 97 3.31 8.41 -5.61
C LEU A 97 1.81 8.31 -5.36
N TYR A 98 1.19 7.37 -6.06
CA TYR A 98 -0.17 6.94 -5.79
C TYR A 98 -0.22 6.17 -4.46
N PRO A 99 -1.35 6.20 -3.74
CA PRO A 99 -1.48 5.40 -2.53
C PRO A 99 -1.23 3.90 -2.73
N GLU A 100 -1.56 3.37 -3.91
CA GLU A 100 -1.31 1.99 -4.32
C GLU A 100 0.18 1.67 -4.46
N GLU A 101 1.02 2.69 -4.70
CA GLU A 101 2.47 2.58 -4.86
C GLU A 101 3.23 2.73 -3.52
N VAL A 102 2.51 2.88 -2.41
CA VAL A 102 3.11 3.03 -1.08
C VAL A 102 2.56 1.94 -0.17
N GLU A 103 3.45 1.14 0.41
CA GLU A 103 3.02 0.13 1.36
C GLU A 103 2.43 0.77 2.62
N PRO A 104 1.28 0.28 3.14
CA PRO A 104 0.82 0.69 4.43
C PRO A 104 1.81 0.20 5.49
N ILE A 105 2.19 1.06 6.41
CA ILE A 105 3.09 0.76 7.52
C ILE A 105 2.44 1.06 8.87
N ILE A 106 2.98 0.48 9.94
CA ILE A 106 2.51 0.66 11.31
C ILE A 106 2.40 2.16 11.64
N SER A 107 3.41 2.98 11.36
CA SER A 107 3.39 4.40 11.71
C SER A 107 2.34 5.22 10.96
N ALA A 108 1.87 4.77 9.78
CA ALA A 108 0.83 5.48 9.03
C ALA A 108 -0.53 5.44 9.75
N VAL A 109 -0.82 4.34 10.45
CA VAL A 109 -2.04 4.20 11.28
C VAL A 109 -1.89 4.97 12.60
N LEU A 110 -0.70 4.93 13.21
CA LEU A 110 -0.41 5.70 14.44
C LEU A 110 -0.45 7.21 14.23
N GLY A 111 0.02 7.69 13.09
CA GLY A 111 0.03 9.09 12.74
C GLY A 111 -1.32 9.60 12.21
N ALA A 112 -2.35 8.77 12.16
CA ALA A 112 -3.66 9.19 11.69
C ALA A 112 -4.29 10.18 12.68
N PRO A 113 -4.91 11.28 12.21
CA PRO A 113 -5.52 12.28 13.08
C PRO A 113 -6.63 11.73 13.99
N LYS A 114 -7.27 10.65 13.54
CA LYS A 114 -8.32 9.93 14.28
C LYS A 114 -8.08 8.43 14.11
N SER A 115 -8.11 7.70 15.22
CA SER A 115 -8.09 6.25 15.24
C SER A 115 -9.27 5.71 16.03
N VAL A 116 -9.83 4.59 15.57
CA VAL A 116 -10.91 3.88 16.24
C VAL A 116 -10.49 2.43 16.42
N PHE A 117 -10.65 1.92 17.63
CA PHE A 117 -10.39 0.53 17.95
C PHE A 117 -11.69 -0.25 17.76
N VAL A 118 -11.61 -1.35 17.03
CA VAL A 118 -12.76 -2.17 16.66
C VAL A 118 -12.55 -3.57 17.20
N MET A 119 -13.50 -4.06 17.97
CA MET A 119 -13.47 -5.38 18.59
C MET A 119 -14.32 -6.36 17.79
N GLY A 120 -13.67 -7.31 17.14
CA GLY A 120 -14.31 -8.46 16.49
C GLY A 120 -14.50 -9.61 17.48
N GLN A 121 -14.09 -10.82 17.09
CA GLN A 121 -14.26 -12.02 17.92
C GLN A 121 -13.29 -12.03 19.13
N SER A 122 -13.84 -11.96 20.34
CA SER A 122 -13.08 -12.01 21.60
C SER A 122 -13.90 -12.60 22.75
N ASP A 123 -13.23 -13.26 23.70
CA ASP A 123 -13.76 -13.54 25.02
C ASP A 123 -13.49 -12.36 25.99
N GLU A 124 -13.99 -12.44 27.22
CA GLU A 124 -13.84 -11.37 28.22
C GLU A 124 -12.36 -11.07 28.56
N PRO A 125 -11.48 -12.06 28.80
CA PRO A 125 -10.06 -11.79 29.02
C PRO A 125 -9.39 -11.08 27.84
N LEU A 126 -9.64 -11.52 26.61
CA LEU A 126 -9.05 -10.90 25.43
C LEU A 126 -9.59 -9.48 25.19
N ALA A 127 -10.86 -9.24 25.47
CA ALA A 127 -11.47 -7.91 25.38
C ALA A 127 -10.83 -6.92 26.36
N ALA A 128 -10.63 -7.32 27.62
CA ALA A 128 -9.94 -6.49 28.62
C ALA A 128 -8.49 -6.21 28.22
N ALA A 129 -7.78 -7.24 27.74
CA ALA A 129 -6.41 -7.10 27.28
C ALA A 129 -6.28 -6.19 26.04
N PHE A 130 -7.28 -6.18 25.16
CA PHE A 130 -7.33 -5.26 24.02
C PHE A 130 -7.55 -3.81 24.44
N GLN A 131 -8.28 -3.58 25.53
CA GLN A 131 -8.42 -2.24 26.11
C GLN A 131 -7.09 -1.72 26.66
N GLU A 132 -6.30 -2.57 27.31
CA GLU A 132 -4.93 -2.22 27.73
C GLU A 132 -4.00 -2.02 26.53
N PHE A 133 -4.09 -2.87 25.50
CA PHE A 133 -3.37 -2.68 24.24
C PHE A 133 -3.67 -1.30 23.64
N ALA A 134 -4.95 -0.91 23.60
CA ALA A 134 -5.38 0.37 23.05
C ALA A 134 -4.80 1.55 23.84
N GLY A 135 -4.76 1.47 25.18
CA GLY A 135 -4.11 2.49 26.02
C GLY A 135 -2.59 2.52 25.89
N GLY A 136 -1.94 1.42 25.47
CA GLY A 136 -0.51 1.41 25.15
C GLY A 136 -0.18 2.04 23.79
N VAL A 137 -1.14 2.00 22.86
CA VAL A 137 -0.99 2.51 21.48
C VAL A 137 -1.41 3.98 21.35
N SER A 138 -2.45 4.38 22.08
CA SER A 138 -3.01 5.74 22.08
C SER A 138 -2.86 6.34 23.48
N GLU A 139 -2.16 7.48 23.59
CA GLU A 139 -2.02 8.21 24.86
C GLU A 139 -3.36 8.79 25.36
N ASP A 140 -4.30 9.07 24.43
CA ASP A 140 -5.66 9.50 24.73
C ASP A 140 -6.62 8.33 24.95
N SER A 141 -7.75 8.57 25.62
CA SER A 141 -8.79 7.57 25.89
C SER A 141 -9.31 6.92 24.59
N ALA A 142 -8.75 5.76 24.26
CA ALA A 142 -9.09 5.01 23.06
C ALA A 142 -10.58 4.68 23.04
N THR A 143 -11.27 5.06 21.96
CA THR A 143 -12.66 4.65 21.73
C THR A 143 -12.66 3.26 21.12
N ILE A 144 -13.17 2.29 21.87
CA ILE A 144 -13.34 0.90 21.44
C ILE A 144 -14.81 0.65 21.14
N ILE A 145 -15.10 0.19 19.94
CA ILE A 145 -16.45 -0.16 19.50
C ILE A 145 -16.52 -1.63 19.07
N PRO A 146 -17.67 -2.30 19.18
CA PRO A 146 -17.86 -3.61 18.58
C PRO A 146 -17.86 -3.51 17.05
N GLU A 147 -17.45 -4.59 16.38
CA GLU A 147 -17.41 -4.69 14.91
C GLU A 147 -18.77 -4.40 14.25
N SER A 148 -19.88 -4.74 14.92
CA SER A 148 -21.25 -4.42 14.48
C SER A 148 -21.53 -2.92 14.35
N SER A 149 -20.75 -2.07 15.00
CA SER A 149 -20.88 -0.61 14.95
C SER A 149 -19.87 0.06 14.00
N SER A 150 -19.07 -0.73 13.27
CA SER A 150 -18.01 -0.24 12.38
C SER A 150 -18.49 0.66 11.23
N THR A 151 -19.75 0.56 10.83
CA THR A 151 -20.38 1.43 9.81
C THR A 151 -20.49 2.89 10.24
N SER A 152 -20.41 3.18 11.54
CA SER A 152 -20.43 4.55 12.08
C SER A 152 -19.06 5.24 12.06
N VAL A 153 -17.98 4.51 11.73
CA VAL A 153 -16.61 5.03 11.72
C VAL A 153 -16.39 5.88 10.47
N PRO A 154 -15.90 7.14 10.60
CA PRO A 154 -15.53 7.97 9.46
C PRO A 154 -14.62 7.23 8.47
N LEU A 155 -14.81 7.50 7.18
CA LEU A 155 -14.03 6.83 6.12
C LEU A 155 -12.54 7.16 6.19
N ASP A 156 -12.19 8.35 6.68
CA ASP A 156 -10.81 8.84 6.83
C ASP A 156 -10.16 8.47 8.17
N ALA A 157 -10.90 7.83 9.09
CA ALA A 157 -10.35 7.40 10.37
C ALA A 157 -9.56 6.09 10.23
N ALA A 158 -8.42 6.02 10.90
CA ALA A 158 -7.66 4.79 10.98
C ALA A 158 -8.37 3.75 11.86
N ARG A 159 -8.36 2.49 11.45
CA ARG A 159 -9.05 1.40 12.16
C ARG A 159 -8.06 0.40 12.72
N ILE A 160 -8.14 0.10 14.02
CA ILE A 160 -7.32 -0.93 14.67
C ILE A 160 -8.27 -2.05 15.10
N MET A 161 -8.25 -3.17 14.38
CA MET A 161 -9.25 -4.23 14.50
C MET A 161 -8.67 -5.46 15.19
N LEU A 162 -9.23 -5.88 16.32
CA LEU A 162 -8.93 -7.17 16.93
C LEU A 162 -9.82 -8.25 16.32
N ASN A 163 -9.22 -9.31 15.76
CA ASN A 163 -9.89 -10.50 15.22
C ASN A 163 -11.19 -10.18 14.44
N PRO A 164 -11.14 -9.32 13.40
CA PRO A 164 -12.32 -9.00 12.62
C PRO A 164 -12.89 -10.25 11.93
N SER A 165 -14.19 -10.27 11.69
CA SER A 165 -14.88 -11.35 10.97
C SER A 165 -14.41 -11.47 9.52
N GLU A 166 -14.10 -10.34 8.89
CA GLU A 166 -13.55 -10.25 7.55
C GLU A 166 -12.27 -9.41 7.56
N VAL A 167 -11.22 -9.93 6.93
CA VAL A 167 -9.95 -9.23 6.81
C VAL A 167 -10.02 -8.30 5.59
N PRO A 168 -9.57 -7.04 5.69
CA PRO A 168 -9.56 -6.12 4.56
C PRO A 168 -8.84 -6.68 3.33
N ASP A 169 -9.38 -6.43 2.14
CA ASP A 169 -8.89 -6.96 0.86
C ASP A 169 -7.38 -6.78 0.66
N TYR A 170 -6.84 -5.61 1.04
CA TYR A 170 -5.40 -5.35 0.95
C TYR A 170 -4.59 -6.40 1.71
N ILE A 171 -4.96 -6.69 2.96
CA ILE A 171 -4.26 -7.67 3.81
C ILE A 171 -4.51 -9.09 3.29
N ALA A 172 -5.73 -9.38 2.81
CA ALA A 172 -6.08 -10.69 2.25
C ALA A 172 -5.27 -11.03 0.98
N LYS A 173 -4.87 -10.03 0.18
CA LYS A 173 -3.93 -10.20 -0.96
C LYS A 173 -2.49 -10.47 -0.51
N GLN A 174 -2.08 -9.91 0.63
CA GLN A 174 -0.70 -9.96 1.13
C GLN A 174 -0.39 -11.18 2.00
N ALA A 175 -1.40 -11.71 2.71
CA ALA A 175 -1.23 -12.81 3.65
C ALA A 175 -2.35 -13.85 3.52
N LYS A 176 -1.97 -15.13 3.54
CA LYS A 176 -2.93 -16.24 3.61
C LYS A 176 -3.26 -16.53 5.07
N ILE A 177 -4.48 -16.21 5.48
CA ILE A 177 -4.96 -16.36 6.85
C ILE A 177 -5.90 -17.56 6.91
N THR A 178 -5.65 -18.46 7.87
CA THR A 178 -6.47 -19.64 8.15
C THR A 178 -6.81 -19.69 9.65
N PRO A 179 -7.69 -20.61 10.09
CA PRO A 179 -7.98 -20.77 11.52
C PRO A 179 -6.74 -21.11 12.37
N ASP A 180 -5.78 -21.84 11.80
CA ASP A 180 -4.64 -22.39 12.55
C ASP A 180 -3.31 -21.68 12.25
N SER A 181 -3.20 -20.96 11.13
CA SER A 181 -1.94 -20.35 10.69
C SER A 181 -2.14 -19.08 9.88
N VAL A 182 -1.11 -18.23 9.89
CA VAL A 182 -0.97 -17.08 8.99
C VAL A 182 0.31 -17.27 8.19
N THR A 183 0.21 -17.22 6.87
CA THR A 183 1.37 -17.29 5.97
C THR A 183 1.65 -15.93 5.38
N ILE A 184 2.87 -15.45 5.56
CA ILE A 184 3.36 -14.15 5.08
C ILE A 184 4.64 -14.39 4.29
N SER A 185 4.71 -13.90 3.05
CA SER A 185 5.88 -14.06 2.17
C SER A 185 6.36 -15.51 2.07
N GLY A 186 5.42 -16.46 2.00
CA GLY A 186 5.70 -17.90 1.92
C GLY A 186 6.08 -18.58 3.25
N VAL A 187 6.23 -17.84 4.34
CA VAL A 187 6.54 -18.39 5.67
C VAL A 187 5.26 -18.50 6.50
N GLY A 188 4.95 -19.72 6.95
CA GLY A 188 3.79 -20.01 7.80
C GLY A 188 4.12 -19.91 9.29
N TYR A 189 3.28 -19.21 10.04
CA TYR A 189 3.33 -19.11 11.49
C TYR A 189 2.04 -19.67 12.10
N PRO A 190 2.10 -20.46 13.17
CA PRO A 190 0.89 -20.93 13.84
C PRO A 190 0.16 -19.75 14.51
N ARG A 191 -1.16 -19.79 14.61
CA ARG A 191 -1.93 -18.80 15.38
C ARG A 191 -1.84 -19.05 16.89
N ALA A 192 -1.69 -20.30 17.28
CA ALA A 192 -1.47 -20.65 18.68
C ALA A 192 -0.16 -20.02 19.18
N GLY A 193 -0.24 -19.31 20.31
CA GLY A 193 0.90 -18.63 20.93
C GLY A 193 1.46 -17.43 20.16
N HIS A 194 0.83 -17.04 19.04
CA HIS A 194 1.29 -15.93 18.22
C HIS A 194 0.27 -14.80 18.11
N SER A 195 0.78 -13.59 17.97
CA SER A 195 0.00 -12.40 17.66
C SER A 195 0.54 -11.75 16.38
N PHE A 196 -0.36 -11.34 15.50
CA PHE A 196 -0.04 -10.74 14.21
C PHE A 196 -0.55 -9.32 14.18
N VAL A 197 0.30 -8.37 13.80
CA VAL A 197 -0.13 -7.00 13.48
C VAL A 197 0.09 -6.80 12.00
N LEU A 198 -0.99 -6.61 11.25
CA LEU A 198 -0.97 -6.51 9.79
C LEU A 198 -1.51 -5.14 9.39
N SER A 199 -0.70 -4.30 8.75
CA SER A 199 -1.16 -3.03 8.20
C SER A 199 -1.90 -3.24 6.88
N GLY A 200 -2.88 -2.38 6.63
CA GLY A 200 -3.61 -2.36 5.37
C GLY A 200 -4.14 -0.96 5.08
N GLN A 201 -4.78 -0.82 3.93
CA GLN A 201 -5.45 0.41 3.52
C GLN A 201 -6.68 0.12 2.66
N SER A 202 -7.57 1.10 2.55
CA SER A 202 -8.65 1.08 1.55
C SER A 202 -8.08 1.13 0.13
N ALA A 203 -8.90 0.77 -0.85
CA ALA A 203 -8.50 0.74 -2.26
C ALA A 203 -7.99 2.11 -2.78
N ASP A 204 -8.61 3.21 -2.34
CA ASP A 204 -8.19 4.59 -2.64
C ASP A 204 -7.07 5.10 -1.71
N GLY A 205 -6.62 4.25 -0.78
CA GLY A 205 -5.60 4.53 0.22
C GLY A 205 -5.93 5.61 1.25
N SER A 206 -7.17 6.12 1.29
CA SER A 206 -7.61 7.19 2.19
C SER A 206 -7.74 6.71 3.64
N ALA A 207 -8.14 5.46 3.85
CA ALA A 207 -8.26 4.83 5.16
C ALA A 207 -7.08 3.90 5.38
N LYS A 208 -6.40 4.02 6.53
CA LYS A 208 -5.37 3.07 6.96
C LYS A 208 -5.92 2.17 8.06
N CYS A 209 -5.42 0.94 8.17
CA CYS A 209 -5.87 0.04 9.22
C CYS A 209 -4.79 -0.90 9.72
N TRP A 210 -5.01 -1.41 10.93
CA TRP A 210 -4.36 -2.60 11.47
C TRP A 210 -5.38 -3.70 11.66
N VAL A 211 -4.99 -4.93 11.32
CA VAL A 211 -5.60 -6.14 11.82
C VAL A 211 -4.67 -6.76 12.84
N LEU A 212 -5.15 -6.88 14.07
CA LEU A 212 -4.53 -7.61 15.16
C LEU A 212 -5.20 -9.00 15.24
N LEU A 213 -4.48 -10.04 14.82
CA LEU A 213 -4.93 -11.43 15.02
C LEU A 213 -4.24 -11.99 16.24
N SER A 214 -4.98 -12.28 17.31
CA SER A 214 -4.41 -12.83 18.55
C SER A 214 -5.48 -13.50 19.40
N ASN A 215 -5.10 -14.60 20.05
CA ASN A 215 -5.85 -15.21 21.14
C ASN A 215 -5.05 -15.17 22.46
N ASP A 216 -3.95 -14.41 22.50
CA ASP A 216 -3.05 -14.32 23.65
C ASP A 216 -3.31 -13.03 24.45
N ALA A 217 -4.34 -13.09 25.30
CA ALA A 217 -4.70 -11.99 26.20
C ALA A 217 -3.53 -11.56 27.11
N ALA A 218 -2.64 -12.48 27.50
CA ALA A 218 -1.55 -12.16 28.42
C ALA A 218 -0.48 -11.26 27.78
N SER A 219 -0.25 -11.39 26.47
CA SER A 219 0.78 -10.61 25.77
C SER A 219 0.27 -9.28 25.22
N LEU A 220 -1.04 -9.15 24.92
CA LEU A 220 -1.61 -7.95 24.30
C LEU A 220 -1.23 -6.62 24.99
N PRO A 221 -1.28 -6.48 26.33
CA PRO A 221 -0.90 -5.22 26.96
C PRO A 221 0.56 -4.82 26.65
N ARG A 222 1.47 -5.80 26.66
CA ARG A 222 2.87 -5.57 26.32
C ARG A 222 3.05 -5.27 24.84
N LEU A 223 2.27 -5.90 23.96
CA LEU A 223 2.30 -5.60 22.54
C LEU A 223 1.86 -4.15 22.24
N GLY A 224 0.87 -3.63 22.98
CA GLY A 224 0.43 -2.24 22.83
C GLY A 224 1.56 -1.23 23.03
N GLN A 225 2.49 -1.53 23.94
CA GLN A 225 3.69 -0.72 24.18
C GLN A 225 4.80 -0.95 23.14
N LEU A 226 4.91 -2.16 22.60
CA LEU A 226 6.00 -2.53 21.68
C LEU A 226 5.73 -2.08 20.25
N VAL A 227 4.50 -2.29 19.75
CA VAL A 227 4.12 -2.04 18.35
C VAL A 227 4.45 -0.63 17.87
N PRO A 228 4.26 0.45 18.65
CA PRO A 228 4.64 1.81 18.24
C PRO A 228 6.12 1.98 17.84
N HIS A 229 7.02 1.15 18.39
CA HIS A 229 8.45 1.18 18.06
C HIS A 229 8.79 0.50 16.72
N TYR A 230 7.82 -0.11 16.06
CA TYR A 230 7.98 -0.83 14.79
C TYR A 230 7.38 -0.06 13.60
N GLY A 231 7.32 1.27 13.69
CA GLY A 231 6.60 2.13 12.73
C GLY A 231 6.86 1.86 11.24
N LYS A 232 8.10 1.54 10.85
CA LYS A 232 8.49 1.34 9.44
C LYS A 232 8.05 0.01 8.81
N TYR A 233 7.55 -0.93 9.59
CA TYR A 233 7.16 -2.24 9.08
C TYR A 233 5.69 -2.24 8.68
N SER A 234 5.32 -3.11 7.75
CA SER A 234 3.93 -3.37 7.39
C SER A 234 3.33 -4.50 8.22
N TYR A 235 4.15 -5.46 8.65
CA TYR A 235 3.69 -6.52 9.53
C TYR A 235 4.66 -6.87 10.63
N LEU A 236 4.08 -7.43 11.69
CA LEU A 236 4.78 -7.96 12.84
C LEU A 236 4.17 -9.29 13.24
N VAL A 237 5.04 -10.24 13.60
CA VAL A 237 4.66 -11.50 14.21
C VAL A 237 5.35 -11.60 15.56
N PHE A 238 4.58 -11.86 16.60
CA PHE A 238 5.06 -12.06 17.95
C PHE A 238 4.75 -13.47 18.43
N GLU A 239 5.69 -14.09 19.13
CA GLU A 239 5.48 -15.27 19.97
C GLU A 239 5.48 -14.78 21.42
N GLY A 240 4.28 -14.75 22.04
CA GLY A 240 4.06 -13.95 23.23
C GLY A 240 4.41 -12.47 23.01
N ALA A 241 5.37 -11.93 23.77
CA ALA A 241 5.91 -10.57 23.59
C ALA A 241 7.21 -10.49 22.77
N LYS A 242 7.73 -11.63 22.29
CA LYS A 242 8.97 -11.67 21.51
C LYS A 242 8.64 -11.49 20.03
N ASN A 243 9.19 -10.47 19.38
CA ASN A 243 9.06 -10.34 17.93
C ASN A 243 9.87 -11.46 17.24
N VAL A 244 9.19 -12.29 16.45
CA VAL A 244 9.78 -13.42 15.71
C VAL A 244 9.81 -13.18 14.21
N ALA A 245 9.00 -12.25 13.69
CA ALA A 245 9.11 -11.77 12.32
C ALA A 245 8.61 -10.33 12.16
N LYS A 246 9.13 -9.66 11.14
CA LYS A 246 8.73 -8.33 10.70
C LYS A 246 9.15 -8.10 9.26
N GLY A 247 8.43 -7.25 8.54
CA GLY A 247 8.77 -6.90 7.16
C GLY A 247 7.83 -5.83 6.59
N GLN A 248 8.05 -5.50 5.33
CA GLN A 248 7.21 -4.60 4.54
C GLN A 248 6.42 -5.42 3.51
N TRP A 249 5.27 -4.91 3.09
CA TRP A 249 4.52 -5.50 1.99
C TRP A 249 5.20 -5.24 0.65
N ASP A 250 5.10 -6.21 -0.25
CA ASP A 250 5.51 -6.00 -1.63
C ASP A 250 4.46 -5.12 -2.32
N VAL A 251 4.91 -4.00 -2.86
CA VAL A 251 4.10 -3.08 -3.66
C VAL A 251 4.25 -3.45 -5.13
N THR A 252 3.18 -3.98 -5.71
CA THR A 252 3.19 -4.47 -7.11
C THR A 252 2.12 -3.83 -7.98
N GLU A 253 1.22 -3.05 -7.38
CA GLU A 253 0.15 -2.32 -8.06
C GLU A 253 0.57 -0.86 -8.26
N SER A 254 0.33 -0.32 -9.47
CA SER A 254 0.54 1.09 -9.77
C SER A 254 -0.46 1.52 -10.85
N PRO A 255 -1.12 2.68 -10.71
CA PRO A 255 -1.89 3.30 -11.79
C PRO A 255 -1.05 3.69 -13.01
N LEU A 256 0.29 3.70 -12.86
CA LEU A 256 1.25 3.92 -13.95
C LEU A 256 1.66 2.62 -14.65
N ARG A 257 0.85 1.57 -14.53
CA ARG A 257 1.00 0.29 -15.23
C ARG A 257 -0.25 0.00 -16.07
N VAL A 258 -0.05 -0.34 -17.35
CA VAL A 258 -1.13 -0.74 -18.27
C VAL A 258 -0.73 -1.95 -19.10
N GLU A 259 -1.72 -2.80 -19.42
CA GLU A 259 -1.54 -3.96 -20.28
C GLU A 259 -1.97 -3.63 -21.73
N VAL A 260 -1.17 -4.07 -22.69
CA VAL A 260 -1.47 -3.99 -24.12
C VAL A 260 -2.46 -5.09 -24.48
N ARG A 261 -3.65 -4.69 -24.95
CA ARG A 261 -4.72 -5.61 -25.39
C ARG A 261 -4.95 -5.50 -26.88
#